data_AF-A0A497GRF1-F1
#
_entry.id   AF-A0A497GRF1-F1
#
_cell.length_a   1.000
_cell.length_b   1.000
_cell.length_c   1.000
_cell.angle_alpha   90.00
_cell.angle_beta   90.00
_cell.angle_gamma   90.00
#
_symmetry.space_group_name_H-M   'P 1'
#
loop_
_entity.id
_entity.type
_entity.pdbx_description
1 polymer ?
#
loop_
_entity_poly.entity_id
_entity_poly.type
_entity_poly.pdbx_seq_one_letter_code
_entity_poly.pdbx_strand_id
1 'polypeptide(L)'
;MVPIMKYDAMNMIKDPLRRQYIASVFNRVREVFGDKLVSFIIYGSVARGMDSRSSDVDVLLILDDDRSYSDRCMILSKIMREVYNTDIAKRLIEKGYNLFVEFYPLNKEEAAVFRPIYLDMVHDAIVLYDRDYFFKNIMNRVRNLLLKLGSRRIWLDKDQWLWILKPDIRFGERIEYELE
;
A
#
# COMPACT_ATOMS: atom_id res chain seq x y z
N MET A 1 23.75 -1.59 8.43
CA MET A 1 23.12 -0.39 9.01
C MET A 1 21.70 -0.31 8.47
N VAL A 2 20.70 -0.68 9.27
CA VAL A 2 19.31 -0.90 8.84
C VAL A 2 18.54 0.42 8.93
N PRO A 3 17.86 0.91 7.87
CA PRO A 3 16.95 2.03 8.02
C PRO A 3 15.80 1.60 8.93
N ILE A 4 15.67 2.35 10.02
CA ILE A 4 14.64 2.27 11.05
C ILE A 4 13.27 2.40 10.38
N MET A 5 12.42 1.37 10.53
CA MET A 5 10.99 1.49 10.25
C MET A 5 10.42 2.51 11.21
N LYS A 6 9.97 3.63 10.67
CA LYS A 6 9.59 4.83 11.43
C LYS A 6 8.31 4.57 12.21
N TYR A 7 8.42 4.47 13.54
CA TYR A 7 7.35 4.92 14.43
C TYR A 7 7.25 6.44 14.35
N ASP A 8 6.68 6.89 13.22
CA ASP A 8 6.03 8.18 12.94
C ASP A 8 5.40 8.14 11.53
N ALA A 9 5.06 6.94 11.02
CA ALA A 9 4.69 6.71 9.62
C ALA A 9 3.48 7.54 9.18
N MET A 10 2.51 7.76 10.08
CA MET A 10 1.38 8.65 9.81
C MET A 10 1.85 10.09 9.52
N ASN A 11 2.90 10.58 10.19
CA ASN A 11 3.45 11.93 9.97
C ASN A 11 4.18 12.09 8.62
N MET A 12 4.44 10.99 7.91
CA MET A 12 4.96 11.06 6.54
C MET A 12 3.90 11.49 5.52
N ILE A 13 2.61 11.35 5.84
CA ILE A 13 1.52 11.86 5.00
C ILE A 13 1.44 13.38 5.21
N LYS A 14 1.65 14.14 4.13
CA LYS A 14 1.79 15.61 4.19
C LYS A 14 0.53 16.31 4.70
N ASP A 15 -0.65 15.94 4.20
CA ASP A 15 -1.90 16.61 4.55
C ASP A 15 -2.41 16.15 5.95
N PRO A 16 -2.54 17.07 6.93
CA PRO A 16 -3.01 16.74 8.28
C PRO A 16 -4.47 16.27 8.35
N LEU A 17 -5.35 16.74 7.47
CA LEU A 17 -6.73 16.28 7.43
C LEU A 17 -6.81 14.88 6.81
N ARG A 18 -6.02 14.62 5.77
CA ARG A 18 -5.89 13.27 5.19
C ARG A 18 -5.31 12.29 6.22
N ARG A 19 -4.32 12.71 7.03
CA ARG A 19 -3.81 11.93 8.17
C ARG A 19 -4.91 11.53 9.15
N GLN A 20 -5.75 12.49 9.56
CA GLN A 20 -6.86 12.22 10.48
C GLN A 20 -7.88 11.23 9.87
N TYR A 21 -8.16 11.35 8.58
CA TYR A 21 -9.04 10.43 7.87
C TYR A 21 -8.48 9.01 7.80
N ILE A 22 -7.22 8.88 7.37
CA ILE A 22 -6.54 7.58 7.28
C ILE A 22 -6.42 6.94 8.66
N ALA A 23 -6.19 7.71 9.72
CA ALA A 23 -6.21 7.19 11.09
C ALA A 23 -7.61 6.63 11.47
N SER A 24 -8.69 7.31 11.09
CA SER A 24 -10.06 6.82 11.29
C SER A 24 -10.30 5.48 10.56
N VAL A 25 -9.90 5.40 9.29
CA VAL A 25 -9.98 4.17 8.48
C VAL A 25 -9.16 3.05 9.11
N PHE A 26 -7.90 3.31 9.44
CA PHE A 26 -6.98 2.34 10.04
C PHE A 26 -7.54 1.79 11.36
N ASN A 27 -8.04 2.67 12.24
CA ASN A 27 -8.62 2.24 13.51
C ASN A 27 -9.82 1.33 13.29
N ARG A 28 -10.72 1.67 12.36
CA ARG A 28 -11.90 0.84 12.09
C ARG A 28 -11.54 -0.51 11.47
N VAL A 29 -10.58 -0.54 10.56
CA VAL A 29 -10.03 -1.79 10.00
C VAL A 29 -9.42 -2.64 11.12
N ARG A 30 -8.62 -2.04 12.01
CA ARG A 30 -8.00 -2.75 13.14
C ARG A 30 -9.05 -3.31 14.10
N GLU A 31 -10.11 -2.57 14.41
CA GLU A 31 -11.21 -3.05 15.24
C GLU A 31 -11.94 -4.25 14.64
N VAL A 32 -12.23 -4.21 13.32
CA VAL A 32 -13.03 -5.24 12.66
C VAL A 32 -12.22 -6.50 12.36
N PHE A 33 -10.95 -6.37 11.94
CA PHE A 33 -10.11 -7.51 11.61
C PHE A 33 -9.32 -8.04 12.82
N GLY A 34 -9.06 -7.21 13.83
CA GLY A 34 -8.35 -7.60 15.05
C GLY A 34 -7.02 -8.30 14.72
N ASP A 35 -6.83 -9.50 15.28
CA ASP A 35 -5.65 -10.33 15.06
C ASP A 35 -5.54 -10.88 13.62
N LYS A 36 -6.55 -10.73 12.77
CA LYS A 36 -6.41 -11.03 11.34
C LYS A 36 -5.66 -9.92 10.59
N LEU A 37 -5.51 -8.71 11.14
CA LEU A 37 -4.72 -7.68 10.49
C LEU A 37 -3.23 -8.02 10.56
N VAL A 38 -2.58 -8.19 9.42
CA VAL A 38 -1.13 -8.46 9.33
C VAL A 38 -0.39 -7.19 8.99
N SER A 39 -0.78 -6.50 7.92
CA SER A 39 -0.11 -5.26 7.51
C SER A 39 -1.10 -4.26 6.92
N PHE A 40 -0.85 -2.97 7.18
CA PHE A 40 -1.60 -1.85 6.61
C PHE A 40 -0.60 -0.87 6.00
N ILE A 41 -0.58 -0.77 4.67
CA ILE A 41 0.42 0.01 3.93
C ILE A 41 -0.28 1.00 3.01
N ILE A 42 0.10 2.27 3.10
CA ILE A 42 -0.29 3.29 2.12
C ILE A 42 0.74 3.30 0.99
N TYR A 43 0.26 3.35 -0.24
CA TYR A 43 1.11 3.54 -1.42
C TYR A 43 0.53 4.64 -2.32
N GLY A 44 1.05 4.73 -3.55
CA GLY A 44 0.51 5.67 -4.54
C GLY A 44 0.83 7.14 -4.23
N SER A 45 -0.04 8.03 -4.69
CA SER A 45 0.22 9.48 -4.67
C SER A 45 0.35 10.05 -3.25
N VAL A 46 -0.46 9.55 -2.32
CA VAL A 46 -0.46 9.96 -0.90
C VAL A 46 0.85 9.58 -0.23
N ALA A 47 1.34 8.37 -0.47
CA ALA A 47 2.60 7.92 0.12
C ALA A 47 3.81 8.70 -0.41
N ARG A 48 3.78 9.07 -1.70
CA ARG A 48 4.79 9.95 -2.33
C ARG A 48 4.66 11.42 -1.90
N GLY A 49 3.54 11.80 -1.29
CA GLY A 49 3.21 13.20 -0.98
C GLY A 49 3.07 14.06 -2.25
N MET A 50 2.62 13.45 -3.34
CA MET A 50 2.26 14.11 -4.60
C MET A 50 0.74 14.14 -4.80
N ASP A 51 -0.01 13.83 -3.74
CA ASP A 51 -1.46 13.86 -3.74
C ASP A 51 -2.03 15.28 -3.78
N SER A 52 -3.25 15.38 -4.27
CA SER A 52 -4.09 16.57 -4.20
C SER A 52 -5.39 16.22 -3.47
N ARG A 53 -6.28 17.19 -3.25
CA ARG A 53 -7.58 16.90 -2.60
C ARG A 53 -8.43 15.89 -3.38
N SER A 54 -8.29 15.81 -4.70
CA SER A 54 -9.03 14.85 -5.53
C SER A 54 -8.40 13.45 -5.56
N SER A 55 -7.18 13.28 -5.06
CA SER A 55 -6.53 11.96 -4.96
C SER A 55 -7.25 11.07 -3.95
N ASP A 56 -7.47 9.83 -4.33
CA ASP A 56 -7.84 8.72 -3.46
C ASP A 56 -6.69 8.31 -2.53
N VAL A 57 -6.96 7.31 -1.68
CA VAL A 57 -5.95 6.69 -0.81
C VAL A 57 -5.80 5.22 -1.19
N ASP A 58 -4.65 4.87 -1.75
CA ASP A 58 -4.29 3.50 -2.07
C ASP A 58 -3.80 2.74 -0.84
N VAL A 59 -4.40 1.58 -0.54
CA VAL A 59 -4.07 0.78 0.64
C VAL A 59 -3.83 -0.67 0.28
N LEU A 60 -2.62 -1.16 0.50
CA LEU A 60 -2.36 -2.60 0.54
C LEU A 60 -2.68 -3.08 1.95
N LEU A 61 -3.65 -3.98 2.05
CA LEU A 61 -4.08 -4.57 3.29
C LEU A 61 -3.74 -6.06 3.25
N ILE A 62 -2.87 -6.51 4.16
CA ILE A 62 -2.51 -7.93 4.28
C ILE A 62 -3.23 -8.49 5.50
N LEU A 63 -3.93 -9.61 5.28
CA LEU A 63 -4.79 -10.24 6.26
C LEU A 63 -4.40 -11.72 6.47
N ASP A 64 -4.47 -12.18 7.72
CA ASP A 64 -4.44 -13.60 8.06
C ASP A 64 -5.87 -14.14 8.05
N ASP A 65 -6.39 -14.29 6.84
CA ASP A 65 -7.82 -14.49 6.61
C ASP A 65 -8.07 -15.36 5.38
N ASP A 66 -8.78 -16.47 5.59
CA ASP A 66 -9.07 -17.54 4.64
C ASP A 66 -10.26 -17.24 3.72
N ARG A 67 -11.02 -16.19 4.01
CA ARG A 67 -12.12 -15.70 3.18
C ARG A 67 -11.67 -15.35 1.77
N SER A 68 -12.58 -15.35 0.80
CA SER A 68 -12.27 -14.95 -0.58
C SER A 68 -11.91 -13.46 -0.68
N TYR A 69 -11.24 -13.07 -1.76
CA TYR A 69 -10.97 -11.66 -2.05
C TYR A 69 -12.25 -10.81 -2.04
N SER A 70 -13.34 -11.33 -2.64
CA SER A 70 -14.63 -10.64 -2.69
C SER A 70 -15.25 -10.45 -1.29
N ASP A 71 -15.16 -11.46 -0.43
CA ASP A 71 -15.66 -11.36 0.95
C ASP A 71 -14.88 -10.32 1.77
N ARG A 72 -13.55 -10.27 1.62
CA ARG A 72 -12.71 -9.25 2.26
C ARG A 72 -13.11 -7.85 1.77
N CYS A 73 -13.33 -7.67 0.46
CA CYS A 73 -13.84 -6.42 -0.10
C CYS A 73 -15.23 -6.05 0.45
N MET A 74 -16.13 -7.03 0.61
CA MET A 74 -17.47 -6.81 1.16
C MET A 74 -17.39 -6.28 2.60
N ILE A 75 -16.51 -6.83 3.43
CA ILE A 75 -16.29 -6.36 4.81
C ILE A 75 -15.73 -4.94 4.81
N LEU A 76 -14.75 -4.65 3.94
CA LEU A 76 -14.18 -3.31 3.80
C LEU A 76 -15.22 -2.28 3.33
N SER A 77 -16.13 -2.67 2.44
CA SER A 77 -17.26 -1.82 2.05
C SER A 77 -18.15 -1.47 3.26
N LYS A 78 -18.41 -2.44 4.16
CA LYS A 78 -19.15 -2.17 5.41
C LYS A 78 -18.40 -1.20 6.32
N ILE A 79 -17.09 -1.40 6.50
CA ILE A 79 -16.21 -0.49 7.25
C ILE A 79 -16.28 0.93 6.67
N MET A 80 -16.17 1.08 5.35
CA MET A 80 -16.17 2.40 4.72
C MET A 80 -17.51 3.13 4.87
N ARG A 81 -18.64 2.41 4.84
CA ARG A 81 -19.95 3.02 5.13
C ARG A 81 -20.00 3.63 6.53
N GLU A 82 -19.38 2.99 7.52
CA GLU A 82 -19.31 3.54 8.88
C GLU A 82 -18.35 4.73 8.96
N VAL A 83 -17.17 4.62 8.34
CA VAL A 83 -16.19 5.71 8.29
C VAL A 83 -16.76 6.96 7.62
N TYR A 84 -17.53 6.83 6.54
CA TYR A 84 -18.17 7.98 5.87
C TYR A 84 -19.18 8.73 6.74
N ASN A 85 -19.72 8.10 7.80
CA ASN A 85 -20.64 8.74 8.73
C ASN A 85 -19.95 9.53 9.86
N THR A 86 -18.62 9.46 9.95
CA THR A 86 -17.84 10.20 10.96
C THR A 86 -17.76 11.70 10.67
N ASP A 87 -17.60 12.52 11.71
CA ASP A 87 -17.51 13.98 11.56
C ASP A 87 -16.29 14.43 10.75
N ILE A 88 -15.18 13.69 10.85
CA ILE A 88 -13.98 13.94 10.04
C ILE A 88 -14.29 13.77 8.55
N ALA A 89 -15.01 12.69 8.17
CA ALA A 89 -15.37 12.43 6.78
C ALA A 89 -16.31 13.51 6.24
N LYS A 90 -17.37 13.85 6.98
CA LYS A 90 -18.30 14.93 6.60
C LYS A 90 -17.58 16.25 6.35
N ARG A 91 -16.69 16.64 7.27
CA ARG A 91 -15.89 17.87 7.16
C ARG A 91 -14.93 17.85 5.96
N LEU A 92 -14.37 16.70 5.60
CA LEU A 92 -13.51 16.56 4.43
C LEU A 92 -14.30 16.64 3.12
N ILE A 93 -15.49 16.04 3.08
CA ILE A 93 -16.41 16.14 1.92
C ILE A 93 -16.76 17.61 1.66
N GLU A 94 -17.13 18.37 2.68
CA GLU A 94 -17.41 19.81 2.57
C GLU A 94 -16.21 20.62 2.04
N LYS A 95 -14.99 20.14 2.30
CA LYS A 95 -13.74 20.75 1.82
C LYS A 95 -13.30 20.26 0.44
N GLY A 96 -14.11 19.42 -0.21
CA GLY A 96 -13.87 18.90 -1.57
C GLY A 96 -12.80 17.80 -1.64
N TYR A 97 -12.60 17.04 -0.56
CA TYR A 97 -11.69 15.89 -0.59
C TYR A 97 -12.36 14.67 -1.20
N ASN A 98 -11.61 13.96 -2.04
CA ASN A 98 -11.92 12.59 -2.40
C ASN A 98 -11.58 11.69 -1.20
N LEU A 99 -12.58 10.94 -0.74
CA LEU A 99 -12.45 10.03 0.40
C LEU A 99 -12.39 8.56 -0.01
N PHE A 100 -12.34 8.27 -1.31
CA PHE A 100 -12.24 6.90 -1.78
C PHE A 100 -10.94 6.27 -1.28
N VAL A 101 -11.07 5.10 -0.66
CA VAL A 101 -9.95 4.27 -0.24
C VAL A 101 -9.94 3.04 -1.15
N GLU A 102 -8.94 2.96 -2.01
CA GLU A 102 -8.74 1.82 -2.89
C GLU A 102 -7.99 0.73 -2.12
N PHE A 103 -8.75 -0.17 -1.50
CA PHE A 103 -8.17 -1.31 -0.81
C PHE A 103 -7.75 -2.39 -1.80
N TYR A 104 -6.54 -2.91 -1.57
CA TYR A 104 -6.05 -4.15 -2.14
C TYR A 104 -5.90 -5.22 -1.02
N PRO A 105 -6.99 -5.95 -0.66
CA PRO A 105 -6.99 -6.86 0.47
C PRO A 105 -6.51 -8.27 0.13
N LEU A 106 -5.24 -8.53 0.39
CA LEU A 106 -4.61 -9.83 0.17
C LEU A 106 -4.60 -10.67 1.44
N ASN A 107 -4.70 -11.99 1.30
CA ASN A 107 -4.22 -12.87 2.38
C ASN A 107 -2.69 -13.02 2.34
N LYS A 108 -2.12 -13.72 3.34
CA LYS A 108 -0.67 -13.92 3.44
C LYS A 108 -0.10 -14.64 2.21
N GLU A 109 -0.77 -15.69 1.74
CA GLU A 109 -0.34 -16.50 0.60
C GLU A 109 -0.35 -15.68 -0.70
N GLU A 110 -1.42 -14.91 -0.91
CA GLU A 110 -1.58 -13.97 -2.01
C GLU A 110 -0.52 -12.87 -1.99
N ALA A 111 -0.19 -12.32 -0.81
CA ALA A 111 0.82 -11.29 -0.66
C ALA A 111 2.25 -11.81 -0.82
N ALA A 112 2.48 -13.11 -0.59
CA ALA A 112 3.78 -13.74 -0.75
C ALA A 112 4.19 -13.97 -2.22
N VAL A 113 3.26 -13.79 -3.16
CA VAL A 113 3.52 -13.85 -4.61
C VAL A 113 3.88 -12.46 -5.13
N PHE A 114 4.86 -12.36 -6.03
CA PHE A 114 5.21 -11.09 -6.65
C PHE A 114 4.01 -10.44 -7.34
N ARG A 115 3.83 -9.14 -7.09
CA ARG A 115 2.81 -8.31 -7.75
C ARG A 115 3.47 -7.09 -8.37
N PRO A 116 3.08 -6.66 -9.59
CA PRO A 116 3.66 -5.50 -10.23
C PRO A 116 3.64 -4.23 -9.37
N ILE A 117 2.62 -4.06 -8.52
CA ILE A 117 2.52 -2.90 -7.61
C ILE A 117 3.67 -2.85 -6.57
N TYR A 118 4.34 -3.97 -6.30
CA TYR A 118 5.48 -4.01 -5.38
C TYR A 118 6.69 -3.26 -5.91
N LEU A 119 6.78 -3.05 -7.23
CA LEU A 119 7.83 -2.25 -7.85
C LEU A 119 7.88 -0.85 -7.26
N ASP A 120 6.75 -0.18 -7.10
CA ASP A 120 6.73 1.18 -6.55
C ASP A 120 6.79 1.17 -5.02
N MET A 121 6.21 0.16 -4.38
CA MET A 121 6.18 0.04 -2.92
C MET A 121 7.57 -0.15 -2.30
N VAL A 122 8.56 -0.71 -3.03
CA VAL A 122 9.93 -0.83 -2.49
C VAL A 122 10.56 0.53 -2.17
N HIS A 123 10.10 1.60 -2.82
CA HIS A 123 10.59 2.96 -2.66
C HIS A 123 9.64 3.87 -1.89
N ASP A 124 8.35 3.80 -2.19
CA ASP A 124 7.43 4.89 -1.88
C ASP A 124 6.40 4.54 -0.80
N ALA A 125 6.36 3.31 -0.31
CA ALA A 125 5.34 2.86 0.64
C ALA A 125 5.50 3.48 2.04
N ILE A 126 4.37 3.82 2.67
CA ILE A 126 4.28 4.18 4.09
C ILE A 126 3.62 3.02 4.83
N VAL A 127 4.38 2.37 5.71
CA VAL A 127 3.90 1.23 6.50
C VAL A 127 3.31 1.76 7.81
N LEU A 128 1.98 1.67 7.98
CA LEU A 128 1.30 2.09 9.21
C LEU A 128 1.26 0.96 10.26
N TYR A 129 1.20 -0.28 9.80
CA TYR A 129 1.25 -1.48 10.65
C TYR A 129 1.86 -2.64 9.86
N ASP A 130 2.70 -3.44 10.51
CA ASP A 130 3.29 -4.65 9.92
C ASP A 130 3.69 -5.64 11.01
N ARG A 131 2.83 -6.63 11.26
CA ARG A 131 3.04 -7.68 12.24
C ARG A 131 4.19 -8.58 11.81
N ASP A 132 5.09 -8.85 12.75
CA ASP A 132 6.26 -9.73 12.55
C ASP A 132 7.12 -9.37 11.33
N TYR A 133 7.07 -8.09 10.92
CA TYR A 133 7.77 -7.59 9.73
C TYR A 133 7.39 -8.32 8.43
N PHE A 134 6.16 -8.83 8.31
CA PHE A 134 5.70 -9.63 7.18
C PHE A 134 5.87 -8.91 5.83
N PHE A 135 5.30 -7.72 5.69
CA PHE A 135 5.43 -6.92 4.48
C PHE A 135 6.87 -6.49 4.24
N LYS A 136 7.61 -6.09 5.30
CA LYS A 136 9.03 -5.74 5.18
C LYS A 136 9.84 -6.88 4.58
N ASN A 137 9.59 -8.12 5.00
CA ASN A 137 10.28 -9.30 4.49
C ASN A 137 9.94 -9.54 3.01
N ILE A 138 8.67 -9.40 2.60
CA ILE A 138 8.30 -9.45 1.17
C ILE A 138 9.06 -8.38 0.38
N MET A 139 9.07 -7.13 0.84
CA MET A 139 9.78 -6.03 0.15
C MET A 139 11.29 -6.27 0.05
N ASN A 140 11.91 -6.95 1.01
CA ASN A 140 13.32 -7.33 0.90
C ASN A 140 13.56 -8.36 -0.21
N ARG A 141 12.68 -9.36 -0.33
CA ARG A 141 12.74 -10.36 -1.42
C ARG A 141 12.51 -9.72 -2.78
N VAL A 142 11.55 -8.80 -2.87
CA VAL A 142 11.31 -7.99 -4.08
C VAL A 142 12.55 -7.17 -4.44
N ARG A 143 13.18 -6.47 -3.48
CA ARG A 143 14.42 -5.72 -3.74
C ARG A 143 15.54 -6.64 -4.26
N ASN A 144 15.71 -7.82 -3.68
CA ASN A 144 16.71 -8.78 -4.14
C ASN A 144 16.43 -9.27 -5.57
N LEU A 145 15.17 -9.55 -5.90
CA LEU A 145 14.75 -9.90 -7.25
C LEU A 145 15.07 -8.78 -8.24
N LEU A 146 14.72 -7.53 -7.91
CA LEU A 146 15.01 -6.37 -8.75
C LEU A 146 16.52 -6.16 -8.96
N LEU A 147 17.32 -6.38 -7.92
CA LEU A 147 18.79 -6.34 -8.03
C LEU A 147 19.32 -7.45 -8.96
N LYS A 148 18.83 -8.69 -8.80
CA LYS A 148 19.21 -9.85 -9.63
C LYS A 148 18.87 -9.64 -11.11
N LEU A 149 17.73 -9.00 -11.39
CA LEU A 149 17.30 -8.67 -12.75
C LEU A 149 17.98 -7.42 -13.34
N GLY A 150 18.75 -6.67 -12.53
CA GLY A 150 19.29 -5.37 -12.93
C GLY A 150 18.18 -4.33 -13.18
N SER A 151 17.03 -4.48 -12.53
CA SER A 151 15.88 -3.60 -12.72
C SER A 151 16.19 -2.16 -12.31
N ARG A 152 15.64 -1.20 -13.05
CA ARG A 152 15.78 0.23 -12.75
C ARG A 152 14.50 1.01 -13.00
N ARG A 153 14.18 1.91 -12.07
CA ARG A 153 13.17 2.96 -12.24
C ARG A 153 13.78 4.17 -12.91
N ILE A 154 13.22 4.60 -14.04
CA ILE A 154 13.65 5.78 -14.80
C ILE A 154 12.56 6.84 -14.69
N TRP A 155 12.89 7.97 -14.07
CA TRP A 155 12.02 9.13 -13.98
C TRP A 155 11.99 9.87 -15.32
N LEU A 156 10.78 10.16 -15.80
CA LEU A 156 10.54 10.94 -17.01
C LEU A 156 10.30 12.41 -16.66
N ASP A 157 9.66 12.67 -15.52
CA ASP A 157 9.47 13.99 -14.93
C ASP A 157 9.33 13.89 -13.39
N LYS A 158 8.61 14.83 -12.75
CA LYS A 158 8.42 14.89 -11.30
C LYS A 158 7.50 13.79 -10.73
N ASP A 159 6.59 13.23 -11.52
CA ASP A 159 5.54 12.31 -11.08
C ASP A 159 5.25 11.16 -12.05
N GLN A 160 6.02 11.04 -13.12
CA GLN A 160 5.98 9.98 -14.11
C GLN A 160 7.31 9.23 -14.21
N TRP A 161 7.22 7.91 -14.29
CA TRP A 161 8.38 7.03 -14.45
C TRP A 161 8.02 5.78 -15.25
N LEU A 162 9.06 5.11 -15.73
CA LEU A 162 8.97 3.76 -16.28
C LEU A 162 9.91 2.82 -15.53
N TRP A 163 9.52 1.56 -15.45
CA TRP A 163 10.38 0.49 -14.95
C TRP A 163 11.00 -0.26 -16.12
N ILE A 164 12.33 -0.35 -16.14
CA ILE A 164 13.04 -1.34 -16.94
C ILE A 164 13.31 -2.52 -16.03
N LEU A 165 12.60 -3.64 -16.24
CA LEU A 165 12.68 -4.80 -15.37
C LEU A 165 13.94 -5.62 -15.61
N LYS A 166 14.30 -5.90 -16.86
CA LYS A 166 15.52 -6.61 -17.22
C LYS A 166 16.18 -5.93 -18.41
N PRO A 167 17.21 -5.09 -18.21
CA PRO A 167 17.82 -4.30 -19.28
C PRO A 167 18.48 -5.12 -20.40
N ASP A 168 18.93 -6.34 -20.11
CA ASP A 168 19.64 -7.24 -21.01
C ASP A 168 18.76 -8.35 -21.59
N ILE A 169 17.43 -8.21 -21.49
CA ILE A 169 16.47 -9.21 -21.96
C ILE A 169 16.62 -9.51 -23.45
N ARG A 170 16.61 -10.80 -23.80
CA ARG A 170 16.67 -11.27 -25.19
C ARG A 170 15.31 -11.70 -25.71
N PHE A 171 15.13 -11.65 -27.03
CA PHE A 171 13.89 -12.13 -27.65
C PHE A 171 13.66 -13.61 -27.32
N GLY A 172 12.45 -13.94 -26.84
CA GLY A 172 12.08 -15.29 -26.40
C GLY A 172 12.50 -15.63 -24.97
N GLU A 173 13.21 -14.75 -24.27
CA GLU A 173 13.59 -14.98 -22.87
C GLU A 173 12.40 -14.77 -21.92
N ARG A 174 12.22 -15.69 -20.98
CA ARG A 174 11.22 -15.59 -19.92
C ARG A 174 11.81 -14.87 -18.71
N ILE A 175 11.10 -13.88 -18.18
CA ILE A 175 11.43 -13.27 -16.88
C ILE A 175 10.72 -14.07 -15.79
N GLU A 176 11.45 -14.46 -14.76
CA GLU A 176 10.93 -15.14 -13.58
C GLU A 176 10.82 -14.14 -12.43
N TYR A 177 9.67 -14.15 -11.75
CA TYR A 177 9.34 -13.23 -10.64
C TYR A 177 9.21 -13.98 -9.31
N GLU A 178 9.95 -15.07 -9.15
CA GLU A 178 9.92 -15.85 -7.93
C GLU A 178 10.60 -15.06 -6.81
N LEU A 179 9.85 -14.84 -5.73
CA LEU A 179 10.41 -14.32 -4.51
C LEU A 179 11.08 -15.49 -3.81
N GLU A 180 12.41 -15.49 -3.73
CA GLU A 180 13.21 -16.42 -2.92
C GLU A 180 13.18 -15.98 -1.46
#